data_AF-A0A2V6CWF0-F1
#
_entry.id   AF-A0A2V6CWF0-F1
#
_cell.length_a   1.000
_cell.length_b   1.000
_cell.length_c   1.000
_cell.angle_alpha   90.00
_cell.angle_beta   90.00
_cell.angle_gamma   90.00
#
_symmetry.space_group_name_H-M   'P 1'
#
loop_
_entity.id
_entity.type
_entity.pdbx_description
1 polymer ?
#
loop_
_entity_poly.entity_id
_entity_poly.type
_entity_poly.pdbx_seq_one_letter_code
_entity_poly.pdbx_strand_id
1 'polypeptide(L)'
;MGAASESNTIRIGRGGVQTKAFIQGVSGVSVTGSAVQVNTSGQLGVVSSSARFKDDINPMEKASEAILALKPVTFHYKKEIDPDRTAQFGLVAEEVEKIDPALVFRDAEGKVFTVRYDAVNAMLLNEFLKEHRKVEQQDRKLEQQEATIARQQKQIETLATGLQKVTDKLELNKPAPQMVDNQE
;
A
#
# COMPACT_ATOMS: atom_id res chain seq x y z
N MET A 1 19.86 -26.97 -30.35
CA MET A 1 19.13 -27.74 -31.38
C MET A 1 17.80 -28.13 -30.76
N GLY A 2 16.68 -27.76 -31.38
CA GLY A 2 15.34 -28.18 -30.95
C GLY A 2 15.20 -29.70 -31.00
N ALA A 3 14.24 -30.25 -30.25
CA ALA A 3 13.97 -31.69 -30.33
C ALA A 3 13.43 -32.04 -31.73
N ALA A 4 13.78 -33.22 -32.25
CA ALA A 4 13.45 -33.63 -33.64
C ALA A 4 11.93 -33.67 -33.96
N SER A 5 11.06 -33.49 -32.98
CA SER A 5 9.60 -33.47 -33.09
C SER A 5 8.96 -32.08 -32.86
N GLU A 6 9.74 -31.02 -32.64
CA GLU A 6 9.17 -29.69 -32.39
C GLU A 6 8.93 -28.92 -33.69
N SER A 7 7.68 -28.49 -33.90
CA SER A 7 7.30 -27.50 -34.93
C SER A 7 7.09 -26.13 -34.29
N ASN A 8 7.36 -25.05 -35.03
CA ASN A 8 7.11 -23.66 -34.63
C ASN A 8 7.79 -23.20 -33.32
N THR A 9 8.86 -23.88 -32.88
CA THR A 9 9.52 -23.61 -31.60
C THR A 9 11.01 -23.36 -31.81
N ILE A 10 11.51 -22.24 -31.28
CA ILE A 10 12.95 -21.96 -31.21
C ILE A 10 13.46 -22.31 -29.82
N ARG A 11 14.48 -23.17 -29.74
CA ARG A 11 15.23 -23.46 -28.51
C ARG A 11 16.70 -23.10 -28.67
N ILE A 12 17.17 -22.20 -27.82
CA ILE A 12 18.57 -21.79 -27.75
C ILE A 12 19.20 -22.45 -26.52
N GLY A 13 20.22 -23.27 -26.73
CA GLY A 13 20.85 -24.07 -25.67
C GLY A 13 20.20 -25.43 -25.40
N ARG A 14 20.66 -26.10 -24.34
CA ARG A 14 20.21 -27.39 -23.80
C ARG A 14 20.16 -27.27 -22.27
N GLY A 15 19.06 -27.70 -21.66
CA GLY A 15 18.89 -27.65 -20.19
C GLY A 15 20.06 -28.30 -19.45
N GLY A 16 20.56 -27.62 -18.41
CA GLY A 16 21.68 -28.07 -17.59
C GLY A 16 23.07 -27.93 -18.19
N VAL A 17 23.23 -27.36 -19.39
CA VAL A 17 24.53 -27.20 -20.05
C VAL A 17 25.01 -25.75 -20.03
N GLN A 18 24.21 -24.82 -20.54
CA GLN A 18 24.61 -23.42 -20.59
C GLN A 18 24.26 -22.72 -19.28
N THR A 19 25.21 -21.94 -18.75
CA THR A 19 25.05 -21.17 -17.51
C THR A 19 24.97 -19.66 -17.76
N LYS A 20 25.33 -19.18 -18.96
CA LYS A 20 25.32 -17.77 -19.37
C LYS A 20 24.97 -17.63 -20.85
N ALA A 21 24.27 -16.56 -21.20
CA ALA A 21 23.98 -16.17 -22.58
C ALA A 21 24.20 -14.66 -22.75
N PHE A 22 24.98 -14.26 -23.76
CA PHE A 22 25.27 -12.86 -24.08
C PHE A 22 24.74 -12.53 -25.47
N ILE A 23 23.91 -11.50 -25.60
CA ILE A 23 23.32 -11.06 -26.87
C ILE A 23 23.66 -9.58 -27.08
N GLN A 24 24.71 -9.31 -27.84
CA GLN A 24 25.25 -7.94 -27.94
C GLN A 24 24.24 -6.91 -28.47
N GLY A 25 23.37 -7.32 -29.40
CA GLY A 25 22.41 -6.43 -30.07
C GLY A 25 21.26 -5.92 -29.22
N VAL A 26 21.13 -6.32 -27.94
CA VAL A 26 20.08 -5.82 -27.04
C VAL A 26 20.58 -4.80 -26.02
N SER A 27 21.90 -4.74 -25.79
CA SER A 27 22.47 -3.87 -24.76
C SER A 27 22.49 -2.42 -25.23
N GLY A 28 21.89 -1.52 -24.44
CA GLY A 28 21.84 -0.08 -24.74
C GLY A 28 20.89 0.32 -25.88
N VAL A 29 20.05 -0.61 -26.36
CA VAL A 29 19.08 -0.35 -27.42
C VAL A 29 17.71 -0.06 -26.80
N SER A 30 17.26 1.19 -26.90
CA SER A 30 15.92 1.58 -26.44
C SER A 30 14.84 0.99 -27.31
N VAL A 31 13.81 0.43 -26.68
CA VAL A 31 12.63 -0.15 -27.35
C VAL A 31 11.35 0.27 -26.64
N THR A 32 10.22 0.19 -27.35
CA THR A 32 8.88 0.26 -26.75
C THR A 32 8.19 -1.09 -26.93
N GLY A 33 7.32 -1.47 -25.99
CA GLY A 33 6.60 -2.74 -26.06
C GLY A 33 6.40 -3.40 -24.70
N SER A 34 6.01 -4.68 -24.72
CA SER A 34 5.83 -5.47 -23.51
C SER A 34 7.17 -6.03 -23.02
N ALA A 35 7.39 -6.00 -21.70
CA ALA A 35 8.55 -6.63 -21.09
C ALA A 35 8.50 -8.16 -21.25
N VAL A 36 9.62 -8.74 -21.67
CA VAL A 36 9.76 -10.19 -21.80
C VAL A 36 9.98 -10.82 -20.43
N GLN A 37 9.21 -11.87 -20.11
CA GLN A 37 9.37 -12.68 -18.92
C GLN A 37 9.81 -14.10 -19.28
N VAL A 38 10.40 -14.81 -18.31
CA VAL A 38 10.78 -16.22 -18.40
C VAL A 38 9.92 -17.01 -17.41
N ASN A 39 9.20 -18.02 -17.88
CA ASN A 39 8.48 -18.94 -16.98
C ASN A 39 9.38 -20.10 -16.49
N THR A 40 8.87 -20.94 -15.59
CA THR A 40 9.63 -22.09 -15.03
C THR A 40 10.12 -23.08 -16.09
N SER A 41 9.47 -23.17 -17.25
CA SER A 41 9.88 -24.04 -18.35
C SER A 41 11.00 -23.46 -19.22
N GLY A 42 11.46 -22.25 -18.91
CA GLY A 42 12.45 -21.52 -19.69
C GLY A 42 11.89 -20.86 -20.95
N GLN A 43 10.56 -20.73 -21.06
CA GLN A 43 9.91 -20.09 -22.19
C GLN A 43 9.88 -18.56 -22.00
N LEU A 44 10.31 -17.84 -23.02
CA LEU A 44 10.15 -16.39 -23.12
C LEU A 44 8.71 -16.05 -23.55
N GLY A 45 8.11 -15.07 -22.89
CA GLY A 45 6.76 -14.58 -23.20
C GLY A 45 6.50 -13.20 -22.64
N VAL A 46 5.24 -12.77 -22.69
CA VAL A 46 4.79 -11.49 -22.12
C VAL A 46 3.56 -11.73 -21.26
N VAL A 47 3.37 -10.90 -20.23
CA VAL A 47 2.18 -10.99 -19.36
C VAL A 47 0.96 -10.44 -20.09
N SER A 48 -0.13 -11.20 -20.14
CA SER A 48 -1.41 -10.79 -20.70
C SER A 48 -2.36 -10.30 -19.60
N SER A 49 -3.06 -9.19 -19.81
CA SER A 49 -3.95 -8.60 -18.79
C SER A 49 -5.39 -8.32 -19.25
N SER A 50 -5.71 -8.55 -20.53
CA SER A 50 -7.07 -8.40 -21.05
C SER A 50 -8.03 -9.39 -20.39
N ALA A 51 -9.28 -8.96 -20.14
CA ALA A 51 -10.31 -9.77 -19.52
C ALA A 51 -10.55 -11.11 -20.24
N ARG A 52 -10.37 -11.17 -21.58
CA ARG A 52 -10.51 -12.42 -22.35
C ARG A 52 -9.50 -13.52 -21.99
N PHE A 53 -8.46 -13.18 -21.23
CA PHE A 53 -7.43 -14.12 -20.76
C PHE A 53 -7.55 -14.40 -19.25
N LYS A 54 -8.63 -13.96 -18.61
CA LYS A 54 -8.84 -14.05 -17.17
C LYS A 54 -10.24 -14.58 -16.88
N ASP A 55 -10.33 -15.50 -15.94
CA ASP A 55 -11.57 -15.97 -15.34
C ASP A 55 -11.60 -15.55 -13.85
N ASP A 56 -12.76 -15.68 -13.21
CA ASP A 56 -12.97 -15.41 -11.77
C ASP A 56 -12.45 -14.03 -11.28
N ILE A 57 -12.76 -12.98 -12.06
CA ILE A 57 -12.34 -11.60 -11.77
C ILE A 57 -13.16 -11.02 -10.60
N ASN A 58 -12.53 -10.90 -9.44
CA ASN A 58 -13.14 -10.38 -8.22
C ASN A 58 -12.30 -9.24 -7.60
N PRO A 59 -12.90 -8.34 -6.80
CA PRO A 59 -12.16 -7.40 -5.97
C PRO A 59 -11.18 -8.12 -5.02
N MET A 60 -10.02 -7.51 -4.74
CA MET A 60 -9.00 -8.11 -3.86
C MET A 60 -9.42 -8.14 -2.38
N GLU A 61 -10.31 -7.24 -1.97
CA GLU A 61 -10.75 -7.10 -0.57
C GLU A 61 -9.56 -7.12 0.40
N LYS A 62 -9.56 -7.99 1.41
CA LYS A 62 -8.49 -8.09 2.42
C LYS A 62 -7.24 -8.82 1.94
N ALA A 63 -7.24 -9.45 0.77
CA ALA A 63 -6.07 -10.18 0.29
C ALA A 63 -4.85 -9.26 0.15
N SER A 64 -5.06 -8.01 -0.31
CA SER A 64 -4.01 -7.01 -0.44
C SER A 64 -3.42 -6.52 0.88
N GLU A 65 -4.06 -6.75 2.03
CA GLU A 65 -3.56 -6.31 3.34
C GLU A 65 -2.28 -7.07 3.75
N ALA A 66 -2.03 -8.24 3.15
CA ALA A 66 -0.79 -9.00 3.37
C ALA A 66 0.47 -8.14 3.10
N ILE A 67 0.40 -7.21 2.15
CA ILE A 67 1.56 -6.37 1.81
C ILE A 67 1.97 -5.42 2.94
N LEU A 68 1.05 -5.09 3.85
CA LEU A 68 1.30 -4.17 4.96
C LEU A 68 2.25 -4.77 6.01
N ALA A 69 2.40 -6.10 6.03
CA ALA A 69 3.34 -6.81 6.90
C ALA A 69 4.72 -7.01 6.26
N LEU A 70 4.87 -6.71 4.96
CA LEU A 70 6.15 -6.87 4.26
C LEU A 70 7.17 -5.86 4.76
N LYS A 71 8.44 -6.27 4.75
CA LYS A 71 9.56 -5.45 5.24
C LYS A 71 10.52 -5.16 4.09
N PRO A 72 10.49 -3.94 3.53
CA PRO A 72 11.49 -3.52 2.56
C PRO A 72 12.89 -3.56 3.17
N VAL A 73 13.85 -4.02 2.38
CA VAL A 73 15.27 -4.10 2.78
C VAL A 73 16.16 -3.41 1.75
N THR A 74 17.33 -2.98 2.22
CA THR A 74 18.46 -2.67 1.35
C THR A 74 19.40 -3.86 1.34
N PHE A 75 19.96 -4.19 0.18
CA PHE A 75 20.86 -5.32 0.05
C PHE A 75 21.91 -5.08 -1.04
N HIS A 76 22.88 -5.98 -1.10
CA HIS A 76 23.83 -6.07 -2.20
C HIS A 76 23.79 -7.50 -2.70
N TYR A 77 23.81 -7.69 -4.03
CA TYR A 77 24.04 -9.02 -4.56
C TYR A 77 25.42 -9.53 -4.14
N LYS A 78 25.58 -10.86 -4.12
CA LYS A 78 26.89 -11.46 -3.89
C LYS A 78 27.83 -11.09 -5.05
N LYS A 79 29.15 -11.07 -4.78
CA LYS A 79 30.17 -10.62 -5.75
C LYS A 79 30.18 -11.44 -7.04
N GLU A 80 29.70 -12.69 -7.00
CA GLU A 80 29.64 -13.56 -8.16
C GLU A 80 28.51 -13.16 -9.14
N ILE A 81 27.52 -12.41 -8.65
CA ILE A 81 26.38 -11.89 -9.42
C ILE A 81 26.64 -10.43 -9.83
N ASP A 82 27.04 -9.60 -8.86
CA ASP A 82 27.38 -8.20 -9.06
C ASP A 82 28.75 -7.91 -8.42
N PRO A 83 29.84 -7.90 -9.22
CA PRO A 83 31.18 -7.60 -8.72
C PRO A 83 31.28 -6.21 -8.09
N ASP A 84 30.50 -5.24 -8.57
CA ASP A 84 30.55 -3.85 -8.14
C ASP A 84 29.78 -3.63 -6.84
N ARG A 85 28.97 -4.61 -6.41
CA ARG A 85 28.13 -4.58 -5.22
C ARG A 85 27.36 -3.27 -5.13
N THR A 86 26.57 -3.00 -6.15
CA THR A 86 25.68 -1.85 -6.19
C THR A 86 24.57 -2.02 -5.15
N ALA A 87 24.25 -0.98 -4.38
CA ALA A 87 23.16 -1.02 -3.41
C ALA A 87 21.81 -1.20 -4.12
N GLN A 88 21.04 -2.16 -3.65
CA GLN A 88 19.72 -2.52 -4.16
C GLN A 88 18.65 -2.36 -3.08
N PHE A 89 17.40 -2.22 -3.53
CA PHE A 89 16.22 -2.11 -2.68
C PHE A 89 15.24 -3.21 -3.09
N GLY A 90 14.60 -3.86 -2.12
CA GLY A 90 13.63 -4.91 -2.44
C GLY A 90 13.11 -5.63 -1.22
N LEU A 91 12.74 -6.89 -1.44
CA LEU A 91 12.18 -7.80 -0.44
C LEU A 91 12.97 -9.12 -0.46
N VAL A 92 13.05 -9.77 0.71
CA VAL A 92 13.60 -11.13 0.81
C VAL A 92 12.47 -12.13 0.56
N ALA A 93 12.59 -12.94 -0.50
CA ALA A 93 11.50 -13.79 -0.96
C ALA A 93 11.04 -14.79 0.11
N GLU A 94 11.94 -15.34 0.92
CA GLU A 94 11.61 -16.24 2.03
C GLU A 94 10.87 -15.54 3.18
N GLU A 95 11.06 -14.23 3.36
CA GLU A 95 10.29 -13.45 4.32
C GLU A 95 8.89 -13.15 3.78
N VAL A 96 8.78 -12.87 2.47
CA VAL A 96 7.49 -12.70 1.78
C VAL A 96 6.68 -14.00 1.83
N GLU A 97 7.30 -15.16 1.58
CA GLU A 97 6.64 -16.48 1.60
C GLU A 97 5.95 -16.75 2.95
N LYS A 98 6.57 -16.37 4.06
CA LYS A 98 5.99 -16.55 5.41
C LYS A 98 4.73 -15.71 5.64
N ILE A 99 4.60 -14.60 4.92
CA ILE A 99 3.48 -13.66 5.02
C ILE A 99 2.39 -14.05 4.03
N ASP A 100 2.75 -14.21 2.76
CA ASP A 100 1.86 -14.65 1.71
C ASP A 100 2.63 -15.50 0.65
N PRO A 101 2.46 -16.84 0.68
CA PRO A 101 3.08 -17.74 -0.29
C PRO A 101 2.65 -17.48 -1.74
N ALA A 102 1.52 -16.82 -1.98
CA ALA A 102 1.05 -16.52 -3.34
C ALA A 102 1.86 -15.40 -4.02
N LEU A 103 2.65 -14.64 -3.25
CA LEU A 103 3.49 -13.53 -3.71
C LEU A 103 4.91 -13.93 -4.07
N VAL A 104 5.24 -15.22 -4.01
CA VAL A 104 6.55 -15.72 -4.45
C VAL A 104 6.42 -16.64 -5.64
N PHE A 105 7.46 -16.64 -6.47
CA PHE A 105 7.67 -17.60 -7.53
C PHE A 105 8.70 -18.62 -7.07
N ARG A 106 8.44 -19.89 -7.38
CA ARG A 106 9.33 -21.01 -7.07
C ARG A 106 10.10 -21.44 -8.31
N ASP A 107 11.32 -21.90 -8.12
CA ASP A 107 12.11 -22.51 -9.19
C ASP A 107 11.57 -23.91 -9.57
N ALA A 108 12.25 -24.58 -10.50
CA ALA A 108 11.86 -25.90 -10.97
C ALA A 108 11.95 -26.97 -9.86
N GLU A 109 12.79 -26.75 -8.84
CA GLU A 109 12.95 -27.59 -7.67
C GLU A 109 11.93 -27.28 -6.56
N GLY A 110 11.05 -26.30 -6.76
CA GLY A 110 10.03 -25.88 -5.80
C GLY A 110 10.56 -24.97 -4.68
N LYS A 111 11.80 -24.50 -4.77
CA LYS A 111 12.37 -23.57 -3.79
C LYS A 111 11.93 -22.15 -4.10
N VAL A 112 11.77 -21.34 -3.07
CA VAL A 112 11.51 -19.91 -3.22
C VAL A 112 12.64 -19.29 -4.02
N PHE A 113 12.29 -18.57 -5.07
CA PHE A 113 13.28 -18.01 -6.00
C PHE A 113 13.19 -16.49 -6.10
N THR A 114 11.99 -15.95 -6.29
CA THR A 114 11.80 -14.50 -6.45
C THR A 114 10.43 -14.04 -5.97
N VAL A 115 10.29 -12.75 -5.70
CA VAL A 115 9.01 -12.12 -5.37
C VAL A 115 8.27 -11.78 -6.67
N ARG A 116 6.95 -11.95 -6.67
CA ARG A 116 6.04 -11.52 -7.73
C ARG A 116 5.79 -10.02 -7.61
N TYR A 117 6.78 -9.20 -7.94
CA TYR A 117 6.70 -7.74 -7.80
C TYR A 117 5.51 -7.12 -8.54
N ASP A 118 5.09 -7.66 -9.69
CA ASP A 118 3.88 -7.22 -10.40
C ASP A 118 2.60 -7.39 -9.54
N ALA A 119 2.50 -8.48 -8.78
CA ALA A 119 1.38 -8.73 -7.87
C ALA A 119 1.42 -7.77 -6.67
N VAL A 120 2.61 -7.57 -6.09
CA VAL A 120 2.81 -6.60 -5.00
C VAL A 120 2.39 -5.20 -5.46
N ASN A 121 2.79 -4.76 -6.65
CA ASN A 121 2.41 -3.46 -7.20
C ASN A 121 0.89 -3.31 -7.38
N ALA A 122 0.20 -4.36 -7.84
CA ALA A 122 -1.26 -4.34 -7.96
C ALA A 122 -1.96 -4.27 -6.59
N MET A 123 -1.44 -4.97 -5.58
CA MET A 123 -1.97 -4.90 -4.22
C MET A 123 -1.69 -3.54 -3.57
N LEU A 124 -0.52 -2.93 -3.81
CA LEU A 124 -0.19 -1.58 -3.36
C LEU A 124 -1.20 -0.56 -3.90
N LEU A 125 -1.60 -0.68 -5.17
CA LEU A 125 -2.65 0.15 -5.74
C LEU A 125 -3.98 -0.03 -4.99
N ASN A 126 -4.37 -1.26 -4.65
CA ASN A 126 -5.61 -1.51 -3.92
C ASN A 126 -5.60 -0.88 -2.51
N GLU A 127 -4.50 -1.06 -1.76
CA GLU A 127 -4.35 -0.45 -0.43
C GLU A 127 -4.28 1.08 -0.50
N PHE A 128 -3.61 1.63 -1.51
CA PHE A 128 -3.60 3.08 -1.76
C PHE A 128 -5.02 3.62 -1.98
N LEU A 129 -5.82 2.95 -2.80
CA LEU A 129 -7.21 3.36 -3.06
C LEU A 129 -8.10 3.22 -1.81
N LYS A 130 -7.87 2.21 -0.97
CA LYS A 130 -8.57 2.07 0.33
C LYS A 130 -8.23 3.22 1.26
N GLU A 131 -6.95 3.53 1.45
CA GLU A 131 -6.53 4.60 2.35
C GLU A 131 -6.99 5.96 1.82
N HIS A 132 -6.95 6.20 0.51
CA HIS A 132 -7.49 7.42 -0.09
C HIS A 132 -8.98 7.65 0.26
N ARG A 133 -9.82 6.62 0.12
CA ARG A 133 -11.25 6.72 0.51
C ARG A 133 -11.42 6.97 2.01
N LYS A 134 -10.57 6.37 2.85
CA LYS A 134 -10.62 6.56 4.29
C LYS A 134 -10.24 7.99 4.68
N VAL A 135 -9.25 8.57 4.00
CA VAL A 135 -8.87 9.99 4.15
C VAL A 135 -10.05 10.89 3.78
N GLU A 136 -10.69 10.70 2.63
CA GLU A 136 -11.87 11.50 2.25
C GLU A 136 -13.01 11.39 3.27
N GLN A 137 -13.22 10.21 3.86
CA GLN A 137 -14.22 10.01 4.90
C GLN A 137 -13.84 10.69 6.22
N GLN A 138 -12.55 10.71 6.56
CA GLN A 138 -12.05 11.41 7.74
C GLN A 138 -12.20 12.92 7.58
N ASP A 139 -11.89 13.48 6.40
CA ASP A 139 -12.03 14.91 6.12
C ASP A 139 -13.48 15.38 6.29
N ARG A 140 -14.46 14.63 5.76
CA ARG A 140 -15.89 14.94 5.96
C ARG A 140 -16.31 14.89 7.43
N LYS A 141 -15.75 13.95 8.21
CA LYS A 141 -16.02 13.86 9.65
C LYS A 141 -15.41 15.04 10.39
N LEU A 142 -14.22 15.50 9.99
CA LEU A 142 -13.57 16.68 10.55
C LEU A 142 -14.41 17.93 10.30
N GLU A 143 -14.89 18.15 9.07
CA GLU A 143 -15.79 19.27 8.76
C GLU A 143 -17.07 19.25 9.62
N GLN A 144 -17.67 18.07 9.81
CA GLN A 144 -18.85 17.91 10.65
C GLN A 144 -18.54 18.19 12.14
N GLN A 145 -17.38 17.75 12.62
CA GLN A 145 -16.92 18.01 13.98
C GLN A 145 -16.66 19.50 14.19
N GLU A 146 -15.99 20.18 13.27
CA GLU A 146 -15.76 21.63 13.30
C GLU A 146 -17.08 22.41 13.37
N ALA A 147 -18.07 22.05 12.53
CA ALA A 147 -19.39 22.66 12.57
C ALA A 147 -20.11 22.43 13.92
N THR A 148 -19.95 21.24 14.50
CA THR A 148 -20.51 20.91 15.82
C THR A 148 -19.85 21.71 16.94
N ILE A 149 -18.52 21.82 16.91
CA ILE A 149 -17.73 22.61 17.87
C ILE A 149 -18.15 24.09 17.80
N ALA A 150 -18.25 24.66 16.59
CA ALA A 150 -18.70 26.03 16.41
C ALA A 150 -20.12 26.27 16.96
N ARG A 151 -21.03 25.29 16.80
CA ARG A 151 -22.38 25.36 17.38
C ARG A 151 -22.35 25.29 18.91
N GLN A 152 -21.58 24.37 19.48
CA GLN A 152 -21.45 24.23 20.92
C GLN A 152 -20.85 25.48 21.56
N GLN A 153 -19.84 26.09 20.92
CA GLN A 153 -19.24 27.34 21.36
C GLN A 153 -20.27 28.47 21.48
N LYS A 154 -21.12 28.65 20.45
CA LYS A 154 -22.23 29.63 20.49
C LYS A 154 -23.25 29.33 21.60
N GLN A 155 -23.54 28.07 21.85
CA GLN A 155 -24.45 27.67 22.94
C GLN A 155 -23.85 27.97 24.31
N ILE A 156 -22.55 27.74 24.51
CA ILE A 156 -21.82 28.07 25.74
C ILE A 156 -21.84 29.58 25.97
N GLU A 157 -21.55 30.39 24.96
CA GLU A 157 -21.60 31.86 25.04
C GLU A 157 -23.00 32.38 25.40
N THR A 158 -24.02 31.81 24.79
CA THR A 158 -25.42 32.15 25.08
C THR A 158 -25.78 31.80 26.52
N LEU A 159 -25.39 30.62 26.99
CA LEU A 159 -25.65 30.16 28.35
C LEU A 159 -24.90 31.03 29.38
N ALA A 160 -23.63 31.35 29.12
CA ALA A 160 -22.83 32.23 29.97
C ALA A 160 -23.47 33.62 30.11
N THR A 161 -23.95 34.18 28.99
CA THR A 161 -24.67 35.47 28.99
C THR A 161 -25.99 35.37 29.76
N GLY A 162 -26.73 34.27 29.61
CA GLY A 162 -27.96 34.02 30.37
C GLY A 162 -27.73 33.91 31.87
N LEU A 163 -26.67 33.20 32.28
CA LEU A 163 -26.26 33.09 33.68
C LEU A 163 -25.89 34.46 34.26
N GLN A 164 -25.12 35.28 33.55
CA GLN A 164 -24.78 36.63 34.02
C GLN A 164 -26.02 37.47 34.30
N LYS A 165 -27.01 37.47 33.39
CA LYS A 165 -28.27 38.20 33.58
C LYS A 165 -29.07 37.72 34.79
N VAL A 166 -29.06 36.41 35.07
CA VAL A 166 -29.73 35.85 36.25
C VAL A 166 -29.01 36.30 37.53
N THR A 167 -27.67 36.26 37.53
CA THR A 167 -26.86 36.75 38.65
C THR A 167 -27.11 38.23 38.92
N ASP A 168 -27.12 39.08 37.88
CA ASP A 168 -27.38 40.53 38.02
C ASP A 168 -28.77 40.80 38.64
N LYS A 169 -29.80 40.05 38.20
CA LYS A 169 -31.15 40.16 38.78
C LYS A 169 -31.23 39.69 40.23
N LEU A 170 -30.44 38.71 40.62
CA LEU A 170 -30.37 38.22 42.01
C LEU A 170 -29.70 39.26 42.91
N GLU A 171 -28.60 39.88 42.46
CA GLU A 171 -27.92 40.94 43.20
C GLU A 171 -28.82 42.18 43.41
N LEU A 172 -29.60 42.57 42.39
CA LEU A 172 -30.55 43.68 42.49
C LEU A 172 -31.73 43.42 43.45
N ASN A 173 -32.04 42.15 43.74
CA ASN A 173 -33.12 41.74 44.64
C ASN A 173 -32.62 41.46 46.08
N LYS A 174 -31.34 41.72 46.40
CA LYS A 174 -30.87 41.64 47.79
C LYS A 174 -31.54 42.74 48.63
N PRO A 175 -32.15 42.41 49.77
CA PRO A 175 -32.74 43.40 50.66
C PRO A 175 -31.66 44.34 51.20
N ALA A 176 -31.96 45.65 51.26
CA ALA A 176 -31.06 46.64 51.85
C ALA A 176 -30.76 46.26 53.32
N PRO A 177 -29.51 46.46 53.80
CA PRO A 177 -29.18 46.17 55.18
C PRO A 177 -30.09 47.01 56.08
N GLN A 178 -30.90 46.35 56.92
CA GLN A 178 -31.61 47.02 58.01
C GLN A 178 -30.53 47.61 58.92
N MET A 179 -30.34 48.92 58.85
CA MET A 179 -29.66 49.63 59.93
C MET A 179 -30.58 49.50 61.14
N VAL A 180 -30.15 48.71 62.11
CA VAL A 180 -30.75 48.70 63.44
C VAL A 180 -30.33 50.01 64.07
N ASP A 181 -31.23 50.99 64.05
CA ASP A 181 -31.06 52.26 64.75
C ASP A 181 -31.20 51.97 66.24
N ASN A 182 -30.07 51.66 66.88
CA ASN A 182 -30.02 51.41 68.30
C ASN A 182 -29.74 52.74 69.00
N GLN A 183 -30.80 53.48 69.28
CA GLN A 183 -30.77 54.56 70.27
C GLN A 183 -30.82 53.94 71.66
N GLU A 184 -29.69 53.98 72.38
CA GLU A 184 -29.57 54.24 73.83
C GLU A 184 -28.10 54.40 74.23
#